data_AF-A0A964G6X2-F1
#
_entry.id   AF-A0A964G6X2-F1
#
_cell.length_a   1.000
_cell.length_b   1.000
_cell.length_c   1.000
_cell.angle_alpha   90.00
_cell.angle_beta   90.00
_cell.angle_gamma   90.00
#
_symmetry.space_group_name_H-M   'P 1'
#
loop_
_entity.id
_entity.type
_entity.pdbx_description
1 polymer ?
#
loop_
_entity_poly.entity_id
_entity_poly.type
_entity_poly.pdbx_seq_one_letter_code
_entity_poly.pdbx_strand_id
1 'polypeptide(L)'
;MSISATESEGTIQEIHQADPIPKWVTAAKHNTNVTKALRLFGAGTHDWVSLYRIYEVIENDVGGKSKIIKKGWTTDKAIRRFKYTANSPGAIGDEARHGNQKEPSPKDPMALSEAKFLIETILHNWLRLKAGQS
;
A
#
# COMPACT_ATOMS: atom_id res chain seq x y z
N MET A 1 2.02 -34.06 8.72
CA MET A 1 0.72 -34.64 8.38
C MET A 1 -0.08 -33.55 7.70
N SER A 2 -0.24 -33.63 6.38
CA SER A 2 -1.05 -32.70 5.58
C SER A 2 -2.39 -33.36 5.34
N ILE A 3 -3.49 -32.62 5.48
CA ILE A 3 -4.83 -33.09 5.14
C ILE A 3 -5.28 -32.29 3.94
N SER A 4 -5.53 -32.97 2.81
CA SER A 4 -6.12 -32.37 1.63
C SER A 4 -7.64 -32.34 1.82
N ALA A 5 -8.24 -31.14 1.88
CA ALA A 5 -9.68 -30.98 1.78
C ALA A 5 -10.02 -30.60 0.34
N THR A 6 -10.70 -31.52 -0.36
CA THR A 6 -11.27 -31.26 -1.69
C THR A 6 -12.65 -30.60 -1.50
N GLU A 7 -12.75 -29.31 -1.77
CA GLU A 7 -14.03 -28.67 -2.09
C GLU A 7 -14.34 -28.87 -3.58
N SER A 8 -15.61 -29.06 -3.91
CA SER A 8 -16.11 -29.51 -5.22
C SER A 8 -15.93 -28.52 -6.40
N GLU A 9 -15.09 -27.49 -6.26
CA GLU A 9 -14.79 -26.48 -7.30
C GLU A 9 -13.29 -26.33 -7.61
N GLY A 10 -12.48 -27.37 -7.37
CA GLY A 10 -11.18 -27.50 -8.05
C GLY A 10 -10.07 -26.51 -7.66
N THR A 11 -10.22 -25.75 -6.57
CA THR A 11 -9.12 -24.94 -6.04
C THR A 11 -8.50 -25.63 -4.82
N ILE A 12 -7.33 -26.23 -4.99
CA ILE A 12 -6.54 -26.74 -3.87
C ILE A 12 -5.79 -25.56 -3.24
N GLN A 13 -6.22 -25.11 -2.06
CA GLN A 13 -5.40 -24.27 -1.19
C GLN A 13 -4.72 -25.15 -0.16
N GLU A 14 -3.39 -25.25 -0.25
CA GLU A 14 -2.58 -25.91 0.77
C GLU A 14 -2.42 -24.95 1.95
N ILE A 15 -3.29 -25.11 2.95
CA ILE A 15 -3.24 -24.33 4.20
C ILE A 15 -2.52 -25.16 5.26
N HIS A 16 -1.29 -24.77 5.58
CA HIS A 16 -0.52 -25.40 6.64
C HIS A 16 -1.02 -24.90 8.00
N GLN A 17 -1.54 -25.81 8.84
CA GLN A 17 -2.05 -25.54 10.20
C GLN A 17 -1.01 -24.95 11.19
N ALA A 18 0.21 -24.65 10.75
CA ALA A 18 1.31 -24.14 11.56
C ALA A 18 1.77 -22.72 11.18
N ASP A 19 1.15 -22.06 10.19
CA ASP A 19 1.57 -20.70 9.86
C ASP A 19 1.03 -19.70 10.90
N PRO A 20 1.90 -19.06 11.69
CA PRO A 20 1.46 -18.07 12.66
C PRO A 20 0.72 -16.98 11.89
N ILE A 21 -0.51 -16.68 12.32
CA ILE A 21 -1.25 -15.50 11.85
C ILE A 21 -0.25 -14.34 11.79
N PRO A 22 0.04 -13.75 10.61
CA PRO A 22 1.05 -12.71 10.50
C PRO A 22 0.74 -11.64 11.54
N LYS A 23 1.72 -11.23 12.37
CA LYS A 23 1.48 -10.32 13.51
C LYS A 23 0.72 -9.03 13.11
N TRP A 24 0.75 -8.66 11.83
CA TRP A 24 -0.02 -7.57 11.23
C TRP A 24 -1.54 -7.81 11.24
N VAL A 25 -2.00 -9.04 11.08
CA VAL A 25 -3.43 -9.41 11.19
C VAL A 25 -3.89 -9.24 12.65
N THR A 26 -3.06 -9.62 13.62
CA THR A 26 -3.33 -9.34 15.04
C THR A 26 -3.37 -7.84 15.31
N ALA A 27 -2.42 -7.06 14.76
CA ALA A 27 -2.43 -5.60 14.86
C ALA A 27 -3.70 -4.97 14.25
N ALA A 28 -4.21 -5.55 13.14
CA ALA A 28 -5.44 -5.08 12.48
C ALA A 28 -6.65 -5.17 13.41
N LYS A 29 -6.77 -6.26 14.20
CA LYS A 29 -7.89 -6.45 15.16
C LYS A 29 -8.05 -5.31 16.17
N HIS A 30 -6.97 -4.57 16.45
CA HIS A 30 -6.95 -3.50 17.44
C HIS A 30 -6.66 -2.12 16.84
N ASN A 31 -6.46 -2.01 15.53
CA ASN A 31 -6.13 -0.76 14.86
C ASN A 31 -6.93 -0.61 13.55
N THR A 32 -7.84 0.35 13.53
CA THR A 32 -8.73 0.64 12.40
C THR A 32 -7.97 1.11 11.16
N ASN A 33 -6.87 1.84 11.33
CA ASN A 33 -6.01 2.25 10.22
C ASN A 33 -5.32 1.03 9.59
N VAL A 34 -4.78 0.11 10.40
CA VAL A 34 -4.18 -1.15 9.92
C VAL A 34 -5.20 -1.99 9.17
N THR A 35 -6.40 -2.16 9.74
CA THR A 35 -7.51 -2.84 9.05
C THR A 35 -7.83 -2.20 7.71
N LYS A 36 -7.94 -0.87 7.66
CA LYS A 36 -8.26 -0.13 6.43
C LYS A 36 -7.16 -0.30 5.38
N ALA A 37 -5.89 -0.17 5.75
CA ALA A 37 -4.76 -0.31 4.84
C ALA A 37 -4.67 -1.74 4.26
N LEU A 38 -4.80 -2.76 5.11
CA LEU A 38 -4.81 -4.16 4.65
C LEU A 38 -5.99 -4.47 3.74
N ARG A 39 -7.17 -3.92 4.03
CA ARG A 39 -8.35 -4.06 3.15
C ARG A 39 -8.14 -3.39 1.79
N LEU A 40 -7.55 -2.19 1.76
CA LEU A 40 -7.24 -1.49 0.51
C LEU A 40 -6.19 -2.24 -0.32
N PHE A 41 -5.18 -2.80 0.34
CA PHE A 41 -4.14 -3.60 -0.31
C PHE A 41 -4.69 -4.93 -0.84
N GLY A 42 -5.44 -5.66 -0.01
CA GLY A 42 -6.03 -6.95 -0.38
C GLY A 42 -7.13 -6.90 -1.46
N ALA A 43 -7.71 -5.72 -1.72
CA ALA A 43 -8.68 -5.55 -2.81
C ALA A 43 -8.08 -5.69 -4.21
N GLY A 44 -6.75 -5.68 -4.35
CA GLY A 44 -6.06 -6.24 -5.51
C GLY A 44 -5.84 -5.31 -6.71
N THR A 45 -6.51 -4.17 -6.83
CA THR A 45 -6.37 -3.33 -8.04
C THR A 45 -5.00 -2.68 -8.16
N HIS A 46 -4.39 -2.26 -7.04
CA HIS A 46 -3.06 -1.64 -6.97
C HIS A 46 -2.82 -0.55 -8.04
N ASP A 47 -3.89 0.15 -8.42
CA ASP A 47 -3.90 1.31 -9.30
C ASP A 47 -3.48 2.59 -8.55
N TRP A 48 -3.33 3.70 -9.26
CA TRP A 48 -2.93 4.97 -8.67
C TRP A 48 -3.83 5.42 -7.51
N VAL A 49 -5.14 5.24 -7.63
CA VAL A 49 -6.12 5.69 -6.62
C VAL A 49 -6.01 4.86 -5.34
N SER A 50 -5.93 3.53 -5.46
CA SER A 50 -5.78 2.60 -4.34
C SER A 50 -4.43 2.77 -3.64
N LEU A 51 -3.33 2.88 -4.39
CA LEU A 51 -1.99 3.15 -3.86
C LEU A 51 -1.95 4.48 -3.09
N TYR A 52 -2.59 5.52 -3.63
CA TYR A 52 -2.65 6.83 -2.96
C TYR A 52 -3.45 6.76 -1.66
N ARG A 53 -4.57 6.05 -1.65
CA ARG A 53 -5.39 5.87 -0.43
C ARG A 53 -4.65 5.10 0.66
N ILE A 54 -3.87 4.07 0.29
CA ILE A 54 -3.00 3.35 1.24
C ILE A 54 -1.97 4.32 1.84
N TYR A 55 -1.30 5.10 0.99
CA TYR A 55 -0.36 6.13 1.44
C TYR A 55 -1.01 7.13 2.40
N GLU A 56 -2.20 7.68 2.09
CA GLU A 56 -2.90 8.64 2.95
C GLU A 56 -3.24 8.05 4.33
N VAL A 57 -3.65 6.78 4.40
CA VAL A 57 -3.92 6.10 5.67
C VAL A 57 -2.65 6.04 6.53
N ILE A 58 -1.53 5.64 5.93
CA ILE A 58 -0.25 5.52 6.64
C ILE A 58 0.30 6.90 7.03
N GLU A 59 0.27 7.88 6.11
CA GLU A 59 0.70 9.25 6.35
C GLU A 59 -0.05 9.86 7.54
N ASN A 60 -1.37 9.72 7.58
CA ASN A 60 -2.18 10.25 8.68
C ASN A 60 -1.89 9.55 10.00
N ASP A 61 -1.80 8.22 10.00
CA ASP A 61 -1.54 7.43 11.23
C ASP A 61 -0.14 7.69 11.81
N VAL A 62 0.87 7.85 10.96
CA VAL A 62 2.24 8.16 11.38
C VAL A 62 2.37 9.61 11.87
N GLY A 63 1.49 10.51 11.42
CA GLY A 63 1.50 11.94 11.74
C GLY A 63 2.28 12.78 10.73
N GLY A 64 2.19 12.42 9.45
CA GLY A 64 2.65 13.21 8.31
C GLY A 64 3.88 12.66 7.59
N LYS A 65 4.06 13.13 6.34
CA LYS A 65 5.19 12.80 5.44
C LYS A 65 6.55 12.93 6.11
N SER A 66 6.77 13.99 6.91
CA SER A 66 8.06 14.27 7.55
C SER A 66 8.49 13.14 8.50
N LYS A 67 7.54 12.51 9.19
CA LYS A 67 7.81 11.38 10.08
C LYS A 67 8.10 10.08 9.31
N ILE A 68 7.45 9.86 8.16
CA ILE A 68 7.78 8.75 7.25
C ILE A 68 9.24 8.88 6.77
N ILE A 69 9.63 10.08 6.34
CA ILE A 69 11.01 10.36 5.89
C ILE A 69 11.99 10.21 7.05
N LYS A 70 11.69 10.75 8.24
CA LYS A 70 12.55 10.65 9.43
C LYS A 70 12.78 9.20 9.87
N LYS A 71 11.80 8.32 9.64
CA LYS A 71 11.92 6.88 9.90
C LYS A 71 12.71 6.12 8.82
N GLY A 72 13.12 6.78 7.74
CA GLY A 72 13.96 6.18 6.68
C GLY A 72 13.20 5.26 5.72
N TRP A 73 11.87 5.29 5.70
CA TRP A 73 11.09 4.37 4.86
C TRP A 73 11.11 4.73 3.37
N THR A 74 11.35 6.01 3.07
CA THR A 74 11.50 6.54 1.71
C THR A 74 12.03 7.98 1.76
N THR A 75 12.19 8.62 0.60
CA THR A 75 12.66 10.00 0.45
C THR A 75 11.53 10.98 0.13
N ASP A 76 11.74 12.27 0.43
CA ASP A 76 10.81 13.34 0.03
C ASP A 76 10.59 13.39 -1.48
N LYS A 77 11.68 13.19 -2.25
CA LYS A 77 11.64 13.17 -3.72
C LYS A 77 10.71 12.07 -4.24
N ALA A 78 10.82 10.85 -3.70
CA ALA A 78 9.98 9.73 -4.12
C ALA A 78 8.50 9.97 -3.82
N ILE A 79 8.16 10.45 -2.61
CA ILE A 79 6.78 10.77 -2.24
C ILE A 79 6.21 11.89 -3.11
N ARG A 80 6.99 12.95 -3.37
CA ARG A 80 6.55 14.04 -4.25
C ARG A 80 6.31 13.56 -5.68
N ARG A 81 7.23 12.77 -6.24
CA ARG A 81 7.11 12.21 -7.60
C ARG A 81 5.88 11.31 -7.71
N PHE A 82 5.64 10.45 -6.72
CA PHE A 82 4.44 9.63 -6.61
C PHE A 82 3.17 10.48 -6.59
N LYS A 83 3.05 11.42 -5.63
CA LYS A 83 1.86 12.26 -5.48
C LYS A 83 1.60 13.12 -6.71
N TYR A 84 2.64 13.64 -7.35
CA TYR A 84 2.49 14.48 -8.53
C TYR A 84 2.03 13.68 -9.74
N THR A 85 2.62 12.50 -9.97
CA THR A 85 2.22 11.59 -11.06
C THR A 85 0.79 11.13 -10.89
N ALA A 86 0.43 10.61 -9.70
CA ALA A 86 -0.91 10.11 -9.41
C ALA A 86 -2.03 11.15 -9.56
N ASN A 87 -1.70 12.44 -9.50
CA ASN A 87 -2.66 13.54 -9.59
C ASN A 87 -2.67 14.21 -10.98
N SER A 88 -1.88 13.75 -11.95
CA SER A 88 -1.71 14.42 -13.24
C SER A 88 -2.31 13.61 -14.41
N PRO A 89 -3.50 13.99 -14.92
CA PRO A 89 -4.04 13.48 -16.19
C PRO A 89 -3.06 13.62 -17.35
N GLY A 90 -2.29 14.70 -17.38
CA GLY A 90 -1.30 14.90 -18.43
C GLY A 90 -0.10 13.95 -18.36
N ALA A 91 0.04 13.15 -17.29
CA ALA A 91 1.07 12.12 -17.17
C ALA A 91 0.55 10.70 -17.34
N ILE A 92 -0.65 10.41 -16.83
CA ILE A 92 -1.21 9.04 -16.74
C ILE A 92 -2.67 8.94 -17.23
N GLY A 93 -3.18 9.97 -17.91
CA GLY A 93 -4.54 9.98 -18.47
C GLY A 93 -5.64 9.78 -17.42
N ASP A 94 -6.63 8.95 -17.75
CA ASP A 94 -7.82 8.67 -16.93
C ASP A 94 -7.51 7.90 -15.65
N GLU A 95 -6.29 7.39 -15.51
CA GLU A 95 -5.83 6.69 -14.31
C GLU A 95 -5.46 7.67 -13.18
N ALA A 96 -5.35 8.96 -13.51
CA ALA A 96 -5.12 10.01 -12.53
C ALA A 96 -6.28 10.14 -11.55
N ARG A 97 -5.95 10.48 -10.30
CA ARG A 97 -6.95 10.73 -9.25
C ARG A 97 -7.84 11.95 -9.56
N HIS A 98 -7.32 12.91 -10.31
CA HIS A 98 -8.05 14.11 -10.71
C HIS A 98 -8.47 13.99 -12.17
N GLY A 99 -9.69 14.38 -12.52
CA GLY A 99 -10.16 14.35 -13.92
C GLY A 99 -9.72 15.54 -14.78
N ASN A 100 -9.20 16.61 -14.17
CA ASN A 100 -8.73 17.81 -14.88
C ASN A 100 -7.28 18.11 -14.51
N GLN A 101 -6.49 18.51 -15.51
CA GLN A 101 -5.12 18.98 -15.29
C GLN A 101 -5.14 20.38 -14.66
N LYS A 102 -4.66 20.50 -13.41
CA LYS A 102 -4.55 21.80 -12.70
C LYS A 102 -3.14 22.39 -12.75
N GLU A 103 -2.13 21.53 -12.72
CA GLU A 103 -0.71 21.90 -12.75
C GLU A 103 -0.05 21.32 -14.00
N PRO A 104 1.13 21.79 -14.44
CA PRO A 104 1.88 21.15 -15.52
C PRO A 104 2.11 19.65 -15.24
N SER A 105 2.34 18.84 -16.27
CA SER A 105 2.70 17.44 -16.05
C SER A 105 4.11 17.33 -15.44
N PRO A 106 4.37 16.33 -14.56
CA PRO A 106 5.72 16.04 -14.12
C PRO A 106 6.63 15.74 -15.31
N LYS A 107 7.84 16.33 -15.31
CA LYS A 107 8.88 16.06 -16.33
C LYS A 107 9.43 14.63 -16.26
N ASP A 108 9.30 14.01 -15.09
CA ASP A 108 9.76 12.65 -14.80
C ASP A 108 8.65 11.90 -14.06
N PRO A 109 7.59 11.46 -14.78
CA PRO A 109 6.50 10.68 -14.19
C PRO A 109 7.00 9.37 -13.60
N MET A 110 6.41 8.93 -12.49
CA MET A 110 6.70 7.62 -11.88
C MET A 110 5.99 6.51 -12.66
N ALA A 111 6.67 5.39 -12.92
CA ALA A 111 5.99 4.22 -13.47
C ALA A 111 5.08 3.57 -12.42
N LEU A 112 3.97 2.94 -12.82
CA LEU A 112 3.06 2.30 -11.88
C LEU A 112 3.76 1.20 -11.06
N SER A 113 4.69 0.45 -11.64
CA SER A 113 5.51 -0.55 -10.93
C SER A 113 6.38 0.08 -9.83
N GLU A 114 7.00 1.23 -10.11
CA GLU A 114 7.77 1.99 -9.11
C GLU A 114 6.86 2.50 -7.98
N ALA A 115 5.64 2.95 -8.32
CA ALA A 115 4.65 3.39 -7.34
C ALA A 115 4.20 2.25 -6.43
N LYS A 116 3.93 1.05 -7.00
CA LYS A 116 3.61 -0.16 -6.24
C LYS A 116 4.73 -0.48 -5.25
N PHE A 117 5.97 -0.57 -5.74
CA PHE A 117 7.14 -0.86 -4.92
C PHE A 117 7.33 0.16 -3.78
N LEU A 118 7.14 1.46 -4.08
CA LEU A 118 7.21 2.53 -3.08
C LEU A 118 6.16 2.35 -1.98
N ILE A 119 4.90 2.14 -2.34
CA ILE A 119 3.80 2.02 -1.38
C ILE A 119 3.90 0.72 -0.59
N GLU A 120 4.29 -0.39 -1.21
CA GLU A 120 4.57 -1.64 -0.51
C GLU A 120 5.70 -1.47 0.50
N THR A 121 6.78 -0.78 0.13
CA THR A 121 7.89 -0.51 1.06
C THR A 121 7.41 0.28 2.28
N ILE A 122 6.61 1.33 2.08
CA ILE A 122 6.04 2.13 3.18
C ILE A 122 5.07 1.29 4.03
N LEU A 123 4.19 0.50 3.39
CA LEU A 123 3.22 -0.37 4.03
C LEU A 123 3.92 -1.41 4.93
N HIS A 124 4.90 -2.15 4.39
CA HIS A 124 5.61 -3.18 5.14
C HIS A 124 6.34 -2.61 6.36
N ASN A 125 7.04 -1.48 6.20
CA ASN A 125 7.74 -0.84 7.31
C ASN A 125 6.77 -0.34 8.39
N TRP A 126 5.64 0.23 7.98
CA TRP A 126 4.60 0.67 8.91
C TRP A 126 3.94 -0.52 9.64
N LEU A 127 3.65 -1.61 8.93
CA LEU A 127 3.08 -2.82 9.53
C LEU A 127 4.05 -3.47 10.54
N ARG A 128 5.35 -3.53 10.23
CA ARG A 128 6.39 -3.96 11.20
C ARG A 128 6.38 -3.11 12.47
N LEU A 129 6.32 -1.79 12.32
CA LEU A 129 6.20 -0.88 13.46
C LEU A 129 4.94 -1.19 14.30
N LYS A 130 3.78 -1.43 13.65
CA LYS A 130 2.52 -1.72 14.34
C LYS A 130 2.48 -3.09 15.00
N ALA A 131 3.25 -4.05 14.50
CA ALA A 131 3.42 -5.36 15.13
C ALA A 131 4.55 -5.42 16.17
N GLY A 132 5.19 -4.28 16.50
CA GLY A 132 6.30 -4.24 17.46
C GLY A 132 7.56 -4.97 16.98
N GLN A 133 7.82 -4.97 15.67
CA GLN A 133 8.96 -5.64 15.03
C GLN A 133 10.07 -4.66 14.61
N SER A 134 10.29 -3.60 15.39
CA SER A 134 11.29 -2.56 15.12
C SER A 134 12.71 -3.01 15.40
#